data_AF-A0A2E2XLX2-F1
#
_entry.id   AF-A0A2E2XLX2-F1
#
_cell.length_a   1.000
_cell.length_b   1.000
_cell.length_c   1.000
_cell.angle_alpha   90.00
_cell.angle_beta   90.00
_cell.angle_gamma   90.00
#
_symmetry.space_group_name_H-M   'P 1'
#
loop_
_entity.id
_entity.type
_entity.pdbx_description
1 polymer ?
#
loop_
_entity_poly.entity_id
_entity_poly.type
_entity_poly.pdbx_seq_one_letter_code
_entity_poly.pdbx_strand_id
1 'polypeptide(L)' 'MAIIIGVAATKGGGTKTTTSLNLGGILADCNQRTLLMDADPQGS' A
#
# COMPACT_ATOMS: atom_id res chain seq x y z
N MET A 1 -11.45 15.32 -0.58
CA MET A 1 -10.38 15.09 -1.57
C MET A 1 -9.39 14.11 -0.97
N ALA A 2 -8.88 13.16 -1.76
CA ALA A 2 -7.95 12.11 -1.31
C ALA A 2 -6.80 11.97 -2.30
N ILE A 3 -5.62 11.56 -1.82
CA ILE A 3 -4.45 11.24 -2.65
C ILE A 3 -4.49 9.74 -2.94
N ILE A 4 -4.33 9.36 -4.21
CA ILE A 4 -4.28 7.96 -4.64
C ILE A 4 -2.83 7.61 -4.94
N ILE A 5 -2.30 6.61 -4.24
CA ILE A 5 -0.91 6.14 -4.38
C ILE A 5 -0.94 4.70 -4.88
N GLY A 6 -0.41 4.47 -6.09
CA GLY A 6 -0.21 3.12 -6.63
C GLY A 6 1.16 2.58 -6.27
N VAL A 7 1.22 1.42 -5.62
CA VAL A 7 2.48 0.74 -5.29
C VAL A 7 2.69 -0.41 -6.26
N ALA A 8 3.74 -0.31 -7.08
CA ALA A 8 4.11 -1.32 -8.07
C ALA A 8 5.59 -1.70 -7.93
N ALA A 9 5.95 -2.92 -8.35
CA ALA A 9 7.33 -3.37 -8.44
C ALA A 9 7.51 -4.26 -9.67
N THR A 10 8.73 -4.26 -10.22
CA THR A 10 9.10 -4.86 -11.51
C THR A 10 9.02 -6.39 -11.57
N LYS A 11 8.86 -7.07 -10.42
CA LYS A 11 8.74 -8.53 -10.33
C LYS A 11 7.73 -8.95 -9.25
N GLY A 12 7.10 -10.11 -9.42
CA GLY A 12 6.37 -10.82 -8.35
C GLY A 12 7.29 -11.22 -7.20
N GLY A 13 6.79 -11.20 -5.96
CA GLY A 13 7.61 -11.37 -4.75
C GLY A 13 8.52 -10.17 -4.44
N GLY A 14 8.31 -9.02 -5.09
CA GLY A 14 8.89 -7.75 -4.67
C GLY A 14 8.21 -7.21 -3.41
N THR A 15 8.79 -6.18 -2.78
CA THR A 15 8.33 -5.62 -1.48
C THR A 15 7.02 -4.81 -1.55
N LYS A 16 6.15 -5.02 -2.55
CA LYS A 16 4.93 -4.23 -2.78
C LYS A 16 3.99 -4.25 -1.58
N THR A 17 3.55 -5.44 -1.15
CA THR A 17 2.63 -5.61 -0.03
C THR A 17 3.21 -5.04 1.26
N THR A 18 4.49 -5.33 1.53
CA THR A 18 5.20 -4.80 2.70
C THR A 18 5.26 -3.28 2.68
N THR A 19 5.59 -2.66 1.53
CA THR A 19 5.63 -1.20 1.40
C THR A 19 4.24 -0.59 1.57
N SER A 20 3.19 -1.16 0.96
CA SER A 20 1.81 -0.67 1.09
C SER A 20 1.33 -0.72 2.54
N LEU A 21 1.56 -1.83 3.25
CA LEU A 21 1.17 -1.99 4.65
C LEU A 21 1.89 -1.01 5.57
N ASN A 22 3.22 -0.87 5.43
CA ASN A 22 3.99 0.06 6.27
C ASN A 22 3.61 1.52 5.97
N LEU A 23 3.47 1.89 4.71
CA LEU A 23 3.03 3.24 4.33
C LEU A 23 1.65 3.54 4.91
N GLY A 24 0.72 2.58 4.82
CA GLY A 24 -0.62 2.73 5.39
C GLY A 24 -0.62 2.86 6.91
N GLY A 25 0.20 2.07 7.60
CA GLY A 25 0.39 2.14 9.06
C GLY A 25 0.94 3.49 9.51
N ILE A 26 2.02 3.96 8.86
CA ILE A 26 2.62 5.27 9.18
C ILE A 26 1.64 6.42 8.95
N LEU A 27 0.85 6.38 7.88
CA LEU A 27 -0.18 7.39 7.62
C LEU A 27 -1.28 7.36 8.67
N ALA A 28 -1.71 6.17 9.09
CA ALA A 28 -2.67 6.01 10.19
C ALA A 28 -2.10 6.53 11.53
N ASP A 29 -0.83 6.26 11.84
CA ASP A 29 -0.12 6.78 13.02
C ASP A 29 -0.02 8.32 12.98
N CYS A 30 0.11 8.90 11.79
CA CYS A 30 0.05 10.34 11.53
C CYS A 30 -1.39 10.89 11.53
N ASN A 31 -2.36 10.12 12.04
CA ASN A 31 -3.77 10.46 12.13
C ASN A 31 -4.44 10.76 10.76
N GLN A 32 -3.88 10.23 9.67
CA GLN A 32 -4.46 10.34 8.34
C GLN A 32 -5.45 9.20 8.10
N ARG A 33 -6.64 9.56 7.62
CA ARG A 33 -7.61 8.56 7.15
C ARG A 33 -7.06 7.86 5.93
N THR A 34 -6.75 6.58 6.09
CA THR A 34 -6.06 5.77 5.09
C THR A 34 -6.91 4.57 4.71
N LEU A 35 -6.99 4.29 3.42
CA LEU A 35 -7.63 3.09 2.87
C LEU A 35 -6.58 2.32 2.10
N LEU A 36 -6.34 1.07 2.49
CA LEU A 36 -5.54 0.13 1.70
C LEU A 36 -6.45 -0.69 0.80
N MET A 37 -6.08 -0.81 -0.46
CA MET A 37 -6.76 -1.65 -1.45
C MET A 37 -5.73 -2.58 -2.06
N ASP A 38 -5.92 -3.89 -1.87
CA ASP A 38 -5.11 -4.89 -2.54
C ASP A 38 -5.76 -5.25 -3.88
N ALA A 39 -5.04 -4.96 -4.96
CA ALA A 39 -5.41 -5.30 -6.32
C ALA A 39 -4.29 -6.09 -7.02
N ASP A 40 -3.36 -6.68 -6.26
CA ASP A 40 -2.34 -7.56 -6.82
C ASP A 40 -2.98 -8.95 -7.11
N PRO A 41 -2.99 -9.41 -8.37
CA PRO A 41 -3.60 -10.70 -8.72
C PRO A 41 -2.87 -11.90 -8.10
N GLN A 42 -1.65 -11.72 -7.60
CA GLN A 42 -0.98 -12.78 -6.85
C GLN A 42 -1.70 -13.08 -5.53
N GLY A 43 -2.42 -12.10 -4.94
CA GLY A 43 -2.85 -12.15 -3.55
C GLY A 43 -1.63 -12.24 -2.63
N SER A 44 -1.58 -11.46 -1.55
CA SER A 44 -0.47 -11.56 -0.59
C SER A 44 -0.28 -12.97 -0.03
#